data_AF-A0A378TKE5-F1
#
_entry.id   AF-A0A378TKE5-F1
#
_cell.length_a   1.000
_cell.length_b   1.000
_cell.length_c   1.000
_cell.angle_alpha   90.00
_cell.angle_beta   90.00
_cell.angle_gamma   90.00
#
_symmetry.space_group_name_H-M   'P 1'
#
loop_
_entity.id
_entity.type
_entity.pdbx_description
1 polymer ?
#
loop_
_entity_poly.entity_id
_entity_poly.type
_entity_poly.pdbx_seq_one_letter_code
_entity_poly.pdbx_strand_id
1 'polypeptide(L)'
;MAAMTGSMVITLGLLALFFALIVVVLYATNRNAKSFSDYAVGGRSFGSWYIAMSYTNSWWPGATYTAFFGLSVSAGVLGFYALAYSLLGVTAMYLMAERAWLWGKRYDLRTQPDMMGLRFDSQAVRVIASLIGVVCLFPWIVLGMQAMGLIFRFASFGQWSVTTCLVVGVAVIAVRQIWTVQMGMRGLVITDLVQGIVAYGLAALVCLGILFGPADSAGFGALSNIPQTLLSVPGDGGRYGSWYLFSLVLTGVIGSLCWPTSYQRIYTAKGVRSVKKGTLHTMWIAGGFYALLTLVALSAASMTDIVAAPQDGWFTLLYDRGGVWLLGLALVIVLAASMGWIDGCVQVCGAQIANDIVHVLSPRTDFQLKVVAKGSMVVYMLAAAVAAYVAFDYPRLQLLAQMSYQGIVQLAVPMFLGLFWRRGTKAAALSSMTVGFLVAAVLTYLYPDDIAGLGSLTSGVVALAVNLVVYLAVSLAAPQSDSERRRVDELFAAGRSHRTPTAATAAEH
;
A
#
# COMPACT_ATOMS: atom_id res chain seq x y z
N MET A 1 7.80 -20.67 -34.28
CA MET A 1 7.09 -21.36 -33.16
C MET A 1 8.04 -22.00 -32.15
N ALA A 2 8.91 -22.96 -32.51
CA ALA A 2 9.76 -23.66 -31.53
C ALA A 2 10.64 -22.77 -30.62
N ALA A 3 11.26 -21.71 -31.17
CA ALA A 3 12.06 -20.75 -30.39
C ALA A 3 11.21 -19.89 -29.42
N MET A 4 9.97 -19.54 -29.81
CA MET A 4 9.03 -18.86 -28.92
C MET A 4 8.51 -19.80 -27.83
N THR A 5 8.31 -21.08 -28.15
CA THR A 5 7.96 -22.11 -27.16
C THR A 5 9.06 -22.28 -26.12
N GLY A 6 10.33 -22.32 -26.52
CA GLY A 6 11.47 -22.37 -25.60
C GLY A 6 11.55 -21.11 -24.70
N SER A 7 11.31 -19.93 -25.27
CA SER A 7 11.33 -18.67 -24.53
C SER A 7 10.21 -18.57 -23.49
N MET A 8 9.01 -19.03 -23.85
CA MET A 8 7.85 -19.12 -22.97
C MET A 8 8.06 -20.12 -21.83
N VAL A 9 8.72 -21.26 -22.10
CA VAL A 9 9.07 -22.24 -21.06
C VAL A 9 10.03 -21.64 -20.03
N ILE A 10 11.01 -20.83 -20.47
CA ILE A 10 11.95 -20.17 -19.56
C ILE A 10 11.23 -19.18 -18.64
N THR A 11 10.44 -18.27 -19.21
CA THR A 11 9.76 -17.22 -18.43
C THR A 11 8.72 -17.81 -17.48
N LEU A 12 7.84 -18.71 -17.94
CA LEU A 12 6.87 -19.40 -17.09
C LEU A 12 7.55 -20.32 -16.06
N GLY A 13 8.65 -20.97 -16.44
CA GLY A 13 9.45 -21.81 -15.55
C GLY A 13 10.05 -21.02 -14.39
N LEU A 14 10.56 -19.82 -14.64
CA LEU A 14 11.07 -18.92 -13.59
C LEU A 14 9.95 -18.43 -12.66
N LEU A 15 8.79 -18.09 -13.20
CA LEU A 15 7.60 -17.75 -12.40
C LEU A 15 7.15 -18.92 -11.51
N ALA A 16 7.10 -20.13 -12.07
CA ALA A 16 6.74 -21.33 -11.34
C ALA A 16 7.76 -21.68 -10.26
N LEU A 17 9.06 -21.53 -10.54
CA LEU A 17 10.12 -21.74 -9.56
C LEU A 17 10.02 -20.77 -8.38
N PHE A 18 9.81 -19.48 -8.67
CA PHE A 18 9.60 -18.49 -7.62
C PHE A 18 8.33 -18.77 -6.81
N PHE A 19 7.23 -19.14 -7.48
CA PHE A 19 6.01 -19.52 -6.79
C PHE A 19 6.20 -20.74 -5.90
N ALA A 20 6.91 -21.77 -6.38
CA ALA A 20 7.25 -22.95 -5.60
C ALA A 20 8.09 -22.62 -4.36
N LEU A 21 9.05 -21.69 -4.49
CA LEU A 21 9.80 -21.17 -3.33
C LEU A 21 8.87 -20.57 -2.28
N ILE A 22 7.88 -19.77 -2.68
CA ILE A 22 6.91 -19.18 -1.75
C ILE A 22 6.06 -20.27 -1.08
N VAL A 23 5.61 -21.27 -1.83
CA VAL A 23 4.86 -22.41 -1.28
C VAL A 23 5.71 -23.20 -0.27
N VAL A 24 6.98 -23.45 -0.57
CA VAL A 24 7.92 -24.11 0.35
C VAL A 24 8.09 -23.32 1.63
N VAL A 25 8.27 -21.99 1.54
CA VAL A 25 8.36 -21.10 2.71
C VAL A 25 7.09 -21.16 3.55
N LEU A 26 5.91 -21.11 2.92
CA LEU A 26 4.63 -21.21 3.60
C LEU A 26 4.46 -22.57 4.29
N TYR A 27 4.84 -23.66 3.64
CA TYR A 27 4.76 -25.00 4.22
C TYR A 27 5.75 -25.17 5.39
N ALA A 28 7.00 -24.75 5.21
CA ALA A 28 8.05 -24.85 6.23
C ALA A 28 7.76 -24.01 7.48
N THR A 29 6.99 -22.93 7.32
CA THR A 29 6.61 -22.02 8.43
C THR A 29 5.16 -22.18 8.87
N ASN A 30 4.46 -23.20 8.35
CA ASN A 30 3.03 -23.35 8.52
C ASN A 30 2.64 -23.45 10.00
N ARG A 31 1.76 -22.56 10.43
CA ARG A 31 1.23 -22.54 11.79
C ARG A 31 -0.16 -21.93 11.77
N ASN A 32 -1.15 -22.72 12.17
CA ASN A 32 -2.54 -22.30 12.24
C ASN A 32 -2.76 -21.21 13.30
N ALA A 33 -3.54 -20.20 12.94
CA ALA A 33 -3.94 -19.14 13.86
C ALA A 33 -4.95 -19.65 14.90
N LYS A 34 -4.57 -19.58 16.18
CA LYS A 34 -5.38 -20.14 17.29
C LYS A 34 -6.61 -19.30 17.62
N SER A 35 -6.47 -17.98 17.59
CA SER A 35 -7.55 -17.01 17.83
C SER A 35 -7.72 -16.05 16.66
N PHE A 36 -8.76 -15.24 16.66
CA PHE A 36 -8.92 -14.19 15.66
C PHE A 36 -7.88 -13.07 15.83
N SER A 37 -7.46 -12.78 17.07
CA SER A 37 -6.33 -11.86 17.32
C SER A 37 -5.03 -12.39 16.68
N ASP A 38 -4.70 -13.67 16.89
CA ASP A 38 -3.54 -14.30 16.24
C ASP A 38 -3.65 -14.26 14.70
N TYR A 39 -4.85 -14.48 14.17
CA TYR A 39 -5.13 -14.39 12.73
C TYR A 39 -4.94 -12.97 12.17
N ALA A 40 -5.38 -11.94 12.88
CA ALA A 40 -5.32 -10.55 12.43
C ALA A 40 -3.94 -9.92 12.61
N VAL A 41 -3.24 -10.17 13.74
CA VAL A 41 -1.98 -9.48 14.08
C VAL A 41 -0.75 -10.40 14.19
N GLY A 42 -0.90 -11.71 13.93
CA GLY A 42 0.23 -12.65 13.89
C GLY A 42 0.96 -12.79 15.23
N GLY A 43 0.21 -12.69 16.33
CA GLY A 43 0.72 -12.79 17.70
C GLY A 43 1.63 -11.66 18.14
N ARG A 44 1.68 -10.53 17.40
CA ARG A 44 2.52 -9.36 17.71
C ARG A 44 3.98 -9.77 17.98
N SER A 45 4.57 -10.56 17.09
CA SER A 45 5.84 -11.28 17.35
C SER A 45 7.01 -10.88 16.45
N PHE A 46 6.78 -10.02 15.45
CA PHE A 46 7.75 -9.80 14.38
C PHE A 46 8.81 -8.74 14.72
N GLY A 47 10.07 -9.05 14.35
CA GLY A 47 11.21 -8.14 14.45
C GLY A 47 11.26 -7.10 13.33
N SER A 48 12.18 -6.14 13.44
CA SER A 48 12.22 -4.98 12.54
C SER A 48 12.39 -5.30 11.05
N TRP A 49 13.11 -6.37 10.67
CA TRP A 49 13.29 -6.74 9.27
C TRP A 49 12.01 -7.27 8.61
N TYR A 50 11.27 -8.12 9.32
CA TYR A 50 9.94 -8.57 8.88
C TYR A 50 8.99 -7.39 8.72
N ILE A 51 9.01 -6.47 9.70
CA ILE A 51 8.22 -5.25 9.64
C ILE A 51 8.63 -4.38 8.45
N ALA A 52 9.92 -4.20 8.22
CA ALA A 52 10.43 -3.38 7.12
C ALA A 52 9.93 -3.89 5.76
N MET A 53 10.12 -5.19 5.48
CA MET A 53 9.71 -5.77 4.21
C MET A 53 8.19 -5.84 4.07
N SER A 54 7.47 -6.18 5.14
CA SER A 54 6.01 -6.19 5.11
C SER A 54 5.44 -4.78 4.90
N TYR A 55 6.08 -3.74 5.45
CA TYR A 55 5.74 -2.36 5.09
C TYR A 55 6.05 -2.05 3.64
N THR A 56 7.24 -2.36 3.14
CA THR A 56 7.61 -2.08 1.74
C THR A 56 6.65 -2.79 0.77
N ASN A 57 6.33 -4.07 1.02
CA ASN A 57 5.33 -4.85 0.29
C ASN A 57 3.92 -4.28 0.39
N SER A 58 3.59 -3.64 1.51
CA SER A 58 2.32 -2.94 1.72
C SER A 58 2.38 -1.48 1.29
N TRP A 59 3.49 -1.05 0.67
CA TRP A 59 3.68 0.31 0.17
C TRP A 59 3.83 0.37 -1.35
N TRP A 60 4.53 -0.59 -1.95
CA TRP A 60 4.83 -0.61 -3.37
C TRP A 60 4.25 -1.84 -4.08
N PRO A 61 3.06 -1.74 -4.70
CA PRO A 61 2.50 -2.83 -5.50
C PRO A 61 3.36 -3.13 -6.72
N GLY A 62 3.13 -4.26 -7.40
CA GLY A 62 3.79 -4.51 -8.69
C GLY A 62 3.41 -3.50 -9.79
N ALA A 63 2.31 -2.76 -9.62
CA ALA A 63 2.00 -1.59 -10.45
C ALA A 63 3.10 -0.50 -10.41
N THR A 64 4.01 -0.55 -9.43
CA THR A 64 5.22 0.28 -9.39
C THR A 64 6.11 0.06 -10.62
N TYR A 65 6.21 -1.18 -11.08
CA TYR A 65 7.00 -1.57 -12.26
C TYR A 65 6.27 -1.33 -13.59
N THR A 66 4.96 -1.13 -13.56
CA THR A 66 4.14 -0.92 -14.77
C THR A 66 3.61 0.50 -14.83
N ALA A 67 2.59 0.84 -14.05
CA ALA A 67 1.94 2.14 -14.04
C ALA A 67 2.90 3.29 -13.65
N PHE A 68 3.70 3.13 -12.59
CA PHE A 68 4.62 4.20 -12.13
C PHE A 68 5.91 4.28 -12.96
N PHE A 69 6.41 3.15 -13.46
CA PHE A 69 7.47 3.13 -14.46
C PHE A 69 7.02 3.90 -15.71
N GLY A 70 5.85 3.54 -16.24
CA GLY A 70 5.26 4.22 -17.40
C GLY A 70 4.97 5.70 -17.15
N LEU A 71 4.51 6.07 -15.95
CA LEU A 71 4.36 7.48 -15.59
C LEU A 71 5.70 8.24 -15.65
N SER A 72 6.80 7.61 -15.21
CA SER A 72 8.12 8.23 -15.22
C SER A 72 8.70 8.33 -16.63
N VAL A 73 8.41 7.37 -17.50
CA VAL A 73 8.71 7.45 -18.95
C VAL A 73 7.93 8.59 -19.60
N SER A 74 6.61 8.67 -19.37
CA SER A 74 5.73 9.60 -20.09
C SER A 74 5.71 11.03 -19.55
N ALA A 75 5.86 11.19 -18.24
CA ALA A 75 5.75 12.48 -17.55
C ALA A 75 7.05 12.88 -16.82
N GLY A 76 8.12 12.10 -16.99
CA GLY A 76 9.45 12.46 -16.54
C GLY A 76 9.57 12.61 -15.03
N VAL A 77 10.12 13.75 -14.60
CA VAL A 77 10.37 14.07 -13.18
C VAL A 77 9.09 14.08 -12.34
N LEU A 78 7.91 14.23 -12.94
CA LEU A 78 6.65 14.09 -12.21
C LEU A 78 6.58 12.74 -11.51
N GLY A 79 7.10 11.66 -12.11
CA GLY A 79 7.14 10.31 -11.50
C GLY A 79 7.82 10.26 -10.13
N PHE A 80 8.76 11.17 -9.84
CA PHE A 80 9.44 11.23 -8.55
C PHE A 80 8.55 11.69 -7.39
N TYR A 81 7.34 12.21 -7.66
CA TYR A 81 6.41 12.61 -6.59
C TYR A 81 6.12 11.47 -5.60
N ALA A 82 6.11 10.22 -6.10
CA ALA A 82 5.87 9.07 -5.24
C ALA A 82 7.03 8.77 -4.30
N LEU A 83 8.26 9.09 -4.69
CA LEU A 83 9.41 9.05 -3.79
C LEU A 83 9.21 10.01 -2.62
N ALA A 84 8.85 11.26 -2.94
CA ALA A 84 8.69 12.34 -1.96
C ALA A 84 7.62 11.99 -0.92
N TYR A 85 6.41 11.59 -1.36
CA TYR A 85 5.37 11.28 -0.39
C TYR A 85 5.65 10.00 0.39
N SER A 86 6.34 9.02 -0.19
CA SER A 86 6.62 7.74 0.48
C SER A 86 7.58 7.90 1.65
N LEU A 87 8.65 8.69 1.46
CA LEU A 87 9.62 8.96 2.53
C LEU A 87 8.98 9.74 3.68
N LEU A 88 8.21 10.77 3.36
CA LEU A 88 7.49 11.58 4.34
C LEU A 88 6.38 10.76 5.03
N GLY A 89 5.68 9.89 4.30
CA GLY A 89 4.64 9.02 4.81
C GLY A 89 5.17 8.00 5.81
N VAL A 90 6.26 7.32 5.48
CA VAL A 90 6.96 6.41 6.40
C VAL A 90 7.47 7.17 7.65
N THR A 91 7.88 8.43 7.51
CA THR A 91 8.25 9.28 8.66
C THR A 91 7.08 9.52 9.60
N ALA A 92 5.90 9.85 9.10
CA ALA A 92 4.76 10.09 9.97
C ALA A 92 4.23 8.80 10.63
N MET A 93 4.44 7.62 10.01
CA MET A 93 4.24 6.32 10.64
C MET A 93 5.12 6.16 11.89
N TYR A 94 6.38 6.56 11.79
CA TYR A 94 7.33 6.54 12.92
C TYR A 94 6.78 7.33 14.12
N LEU A 95 6.15 8.48 13.86
CA LEU A 95 5.59 9.37 14.89
C LEU A 95 4.39 8.76 15.61
N MET A 96 3.50 8.07 14.90
CA MET A 96 2.31 7.45 15.53
C MET A 96 2.56 6.05 16.10
N ALA A 97 3.62 5.38 15.66
CA ALA A 97 3.93 3.98 15.99
C ALA A 97 3.86 3.67 17.50
N GLU A 98 4.34 4.59 18.34
CA GLU A 98 4.38 4.36 19.79
C GLU A 98 2.99 4.26 20.40
N ARG A 99 2.14 5.25 20.16
CA ARG A 99 0.79 5.29 20.72
C ARG A 99 -0.10 4.22 20.10
N ALA A 100 -0.05 4.09 18.77
CA ALA A 100 -0.79 3.06 18.05
C ALA A 100 -0.45 1.67 18.59
N TRP A 101 0.84 1.32 18.68
CA TRP A 101 1.26 -0.01 19.16
C TRP A 101 0.89 -0.26 20.62
N LEU A 102 1.10 0.72 21.51
CA LEU A 102 0.81 0.58 22.94
C LEU A 102 -0.70 0.38 23.19
N TRP A 103 -1.55 1.18 22.54
CA TRP A 103 -2.99 0.99 22.60
C TRP A 103 -3.39 -0.37 22.00
N GLY A 104 -2.81 -0.72 20.84
CA GLY A 104 -3.07 -2.00 20.19
C GLY A 104 -2.75 -3.21 21.06
N LYS A 105 -1.62 -3.17 21.79
CA LYS A 105 -1.23 -4.23 22.70
C LYS A 105 -2.10 -4.26 23.96
N ARG A 106 -2.38 -3.11 24.58
CA ARG A 106 -3.09 -3.03 25.86
C ARG A 106 -4.55 -3.42 25.74
N TYR A 107 -5.22 -3.05 24.65
CA TYR A 107 -6.64 -3.27 24.44
C TYR A 107 -6.95 -4.38 23.42
N ASP A 108 -5.94 -5.19 23.06
CA ASP A 108 -6.02 -6.22 22.03
C ASP A 108 -6.65 -5.76 20.70
N LEU A 109 -6.33 -4.54 20.26
CA LEU A 109 -6.87 -3.99 19.02
C LEU A 109 -6.32 -4.76 17.82
N ARG A 110 -7.21 -5.04 16.87
CA ARG A 110 -6.91 -5.93 15.74
C ARG A 110 -6.78 -5.21 14.43
N THR A 111 -7.36 -4.01 14.31
CA THR A 111 -7.36 -3.23 13.06
C THR A 111 -7.28 -1.73 13.35
N GLN A 112 -7.02 -0.93 12.32
CA GLN A 112 -7.03 0.53 12.42
C GLN A 112 -8.40 1.11 12.84
N PRO A 113 -9.55 0.68 12.28
CA PRO A 113 -10.85 1.19 12.74
C PRO A 113 -11.18 0.83 14.19
N ASP A 114 -10.70 -0.32 14.67
CA ASP A 114 -10.84 -0.74 16.08
C ASP A 114 -10.19 0.29 17.03
N MET A 115 -9.04 0.85 16.65
CA MET A 115 -8.40 1.95 17.39
C MET A 115 -9.24 3.22 17.39
N MET A 116 -9.81 3.59 16.25
CA MET A 116 -10.67 4.77 16.16
C MET A 116 -11.94 4.57 16.99
N GLY A 117 -12.52 3.36 16.97
CA GLY A 117 -13.65 2.98 17.81
C GLY A 117 -13.34 3.11 19.29
N LEU A 118 -12.19 2.60 19.74
CA LEU A 118 -11.72 2.77 21.12
C LEU A 118 -11.51 4.25 21.48
N ARG A 119 -10.83 5.02 20.61
CA ARG A 119 -10.49 6.41 20.87
C ARG A 119 -11.73 7.29 21.01
N PHE A 120 -12.76 7.08 20.20
CA PHE A 120 -13.98 7.88 20.21
C PHE A 120 -15.15 7.24 20.96
N ASP A 121 -14.94 6.07 21.59
CA ASP A 121 -15.97 5.28 22.26
C ASP A 121 -17.23 5.11 21.38
N SER A 122 -17.02 4.70 20.12
CA SER A 122 -18.07 4.66 19.12
C SER A 122 -17.90 3.54 18.12
N GLN A 123 -18.84 2.60 18.13
CA GLN A 123 -18.92 1.54 17.14
C GLN A 123 -19.25 2.08 15.73
N ALA A 124 -20.01 3.17 15.63
CA ALA A 124 -20.29 3.81 14.35
C ALA A 124 -19.01 4.37 13.71
N VAL A 125 -18.11 4.98 14.50
CA VAL A 125 -16.80 5.46 14.01
C VAL A 125 -15.99 4.30 13.44
N ARG A 126 -15.98 3.17 14.15
CA ARG A 126 -15.30 1.95 13.73
C ARG A 126 -15.86 1.40 12.42
N VAL A 127 -17.19 1.29 12.28
CA VAL A 127 -17.83 0.79 11.05
C VAL A 127 -17.55 1.70 9.87
N ILE A 128 -17.75 3.02 10.00
CA ILE A 128 -17.56 3.97 8.88
C ILE A 128 -16.08 4.02 8.46
N ALA A 129 -15.15 4.05 9.41
CA ALA A 129 -13.73 4.03 9.08
C ALA A 129 -13.32 2.72 8.37
N SER A 130 -13.91 1.59 8.76
CA SER A 130 -13.72 0.31 8.08
C SER A 130 -14.27 0.32 6.65
N LEU A 131 -15.49 0.82 6.45
CA LEU A 131 -16.09 0.93 5.11
C LEU A 131 -15.26 1.79 4.17
N ILE A 132 -14.81 2.96 4.62
CA ILE A 132 -13.93 3.84 3.83
C ILE A 132 -12.62 3.13 3.49
N GLY A 133 -11.98 2.48 4.48
CA GLY A 133 -10.73 1.75 4.27
C GLY A 133 -10.86 0.62 3.25
N VAL A 134 -11.92 -0.19 3.36
CA VAL A 134 -12.22 -1.27 2.42
C VAL A 134 -12.43 -0.70 1.02
N VAL A 135 -13.40 0.22 0.85
CA VAL A 135 -13.74 0.80 -0.46
C VAL A 135 -12.53 1.42 -1.14
N CYS A 136 -11.72 2.21 -0.41
CA CYS A 136 -10.54 2.86 -0.96
C CYS A 136 -9.41 1.89 -1.35
N LEU A 137 -9.36 0.68 -0.77
CA LEU A 137 -8.39 -0.35 -1.17
C LEU A 137 -8.82 -1.10 -2.44
N PHE A 138 -10.10 -1.07 -2.83
CA PHE A 138 -10.59 -1.83 -4.00
C PHE A 138 -9.83 -1.50 -5.30
N PRO A 139 -9.66 -0.22 -5.69
CA PRO A 139 -8.96 0.12 -6.94
C PRO A 139 -7.50 -0.34 -6.94
N TRP A 140 -6.84 -0.39 -5.79
CA TRP A 140 -5.46 -0.91 -5.67
C TRP A 140 -5.36 -2.41 -5.92
N ILE A 141 -6.37 -3.18 -5.53
CA ILE A 141 -6.39 -4.61 -5.83
C ILE A 141 -6.65 -4.83 -7.32
N VAL A 142 -7.54 -4.04 -7.93
CA VAL A 142 -7.77 -4.04 -9.38
C VAL A 142 -6.45 -3.77 -10.13
N LEU A 143 -5.68 -2.75 -9.73
CA LEU A 143 -4.36 -2.47 -10.28
C LEU A 143 -3.38 -3.63 -10.11
N GLY A 144 -3.38 -4.28 -8.94
CA GLY A 144 -2.58 -5.47 -8.70
C GLY A 144 -2.93 -6.63 -9.66
N MET A 145 -4.23 -6.86 -9.89
CA MET A 145 -4.71 -7.88 -10.82
C MET A 145 -4.34 -7.57 -12.28
N GLN A 146 -4.37 -6.29 -12.69
CA GLN A 146 -3.90 -5.89 -14.01
C GLN A 146 -2.40 -6.12 -14.19
N ALA A 147 -1.59 -5.80 -13.17
CA ALA A 147 -0.16 -6.10 -13.18
C ALA A 147 0.09 -7.62 -13.27
N MET A 148 -0.74 -8.47 -12.62
CA MET A 148 -0.70 -9.92 -12.82
C MET A 148 -1.00 -10.31 -14.28
N GLY A 149 -2.02 -9.72 -14.90
CA GLY A 149 -2.34 -9.98 -16.31
C GLY A 149 -1.19 -9.60 -17.25
N LEU A 150 -0.52 -8.48 -17.01
CA LEU A 150 0.67 -8.06 -17.79
C LEU A 150 1.82 -9.06 -17.66
N ILE A 151 2.08 -9.59 -16.46
CA ILE A 151 3.12 -10.62 -16.26
C ILE A 151 2.86 -11.82 -17.16
N PHE A 152 1.64 -12.37 -17.16
CA PHE A 152 1.35 -13.55 -17.99
C PHE A 152 1.27 -13.23 -19.49
N ARG A 153 0.90 -11.99 -19.86
CA ARG A 153 0.97 -11.52 -21.25
C ARG A 153 2.41 -11.54 -21.76
N PHE A 154 3.35 -11.00 -20.99
CA PHE A 154 4.77 -11.00 -21.35
C PHE A 154 5.41 -12.39 -21.25
N ALA A 155 5.06 -13.18 -20.23
CA ALA A 155 5.57 -14.56 -20.11
C ALA A 155 5.12 -15.45 -21.27
N SER A 156 3.92 -15.23 -21.79
CA SER A 156 3.40 -15.94 -22.97
C SER A 156 3.81 -15.32 -24.31
N PHE A 157 4.63 -14.26 -24.31
CA PHE A 157 5.00 -13.52 -25.52
C PHE A 157 3.78 -13.08 -26.36
N GLY A 158 2.71 -12.67 -25.67
CA GLY A 158 1.45 -12.24 -26.29
C GLY A 158 0.60 -13.37 -26.88
N GLN A 159 0.97 -14.65 -26.70
CA GLN A 159 0.19 -15.77 -27.23
C GLN A 159 -1.08 -16.06 -26.43
N TRP A 160 -1.12 -15.67 -25.15
CA TRP A 160 -2.32 -15.82 -24.33
C TRP A 160 -3.23 -14.61 -24.45
N SER A 161 -4.54 -14.88 -24.53
CA SER A 161 -5.54 -13.83 -24.42
C SER A 161 -5.46 -13.12 -23.07
N VAL A 162 -5.93 -11.87 -23.00
CA VAL A 162 -6.07 -11.11 -21.74
C VAL A 162 -6.86 -11.91 -20.70
N THR A 163 -7.95 -12.54 -21.13
CA THR A 163 -8.77 -13.41 -20.27
C THR A 163 -7.95 -14.54 -19.66
N THR A 164 -7.17 -15.24 -20.47
CA THR A 164 -6.29 -16.33 -20.00
C THR A 164 -5.25 -15.81 -19.00
N CYS A 165 -4.62 -14.68 -19.30
CA CYS A 165 -3.61 -14.08 -18.42
C CYS A 165 -4.18 -13.71 -17.05
N LEU A 166 -5.36 -13.07 -17.02
CA LEU A 166 -6.03 -12.72 -15.77
C LEU A 166 -6.50 -13.95 -14.99
N VAL A 167 -7.09 -14.95 -15.67
CA VAL A 167 -7.52 -16.19 -15.03
C VAL A 167 -6.36 -16.93 -14.39
N VAL A 168 -5.22 -17.05 -15.09
CA VAL A 168 -4.01 -17.66 -14.53
C VAL A 168 -3.46 -16.84 -13.36
N GLY A 169 -3.44 -15.51 -13.47
CA GLY A 169 -3.04 -14.63 -12.36
C GLY A 169 -3.90 -14.80 -11.11
N VAL A 170 -5.23 -14.83 -11.28
CA VAL A 170 -6.18 -15.10 -10.19
C VAL A 170 -5.98 -16.50 -9.61
N ALA A 171 -5.75 -17.51 -10.46
CA ALA A 171 -5.50 -18.88 -10.01
C ALA A 171 -4.23 -18.97 -9.15
N VAL A 172 -3.14 -18.31 -9.53
CA VAL A 172 -1.89 -18.26 -8.75
C VAL A 172 -2.12 -17.68 -7.35
N ILE A 173 -2.88 -16.58 -7.27
CA ILE A 173 -3.23 -15.96 -5.99
C ILE A 173 -4.15 -16.89 -5.18
N ALA A 174 -5.18 -17.46 -5.80
CA ALA A 174 -6.14 -18.34 -5.15
C ALA A 174 -5.47 -19.61 -4.59
N VAL A 175 -4.55 -20.22 -5.34
CA VAL A 175 -3.76 -21.38 -4.89
C VAL A 175 -2.93 -21.01 -3.68
N ARG A 176 -2.19 -19.89 -3.72
CA ARG A 176 -1.44 -19.41 -2.56
C ARG A 176 -2.35 -19.16 -1.35
N GLN A 177 -3.55 -18.67 -1.60
CA GLN A 177 -4.51 -18.32 -0.57
C GLN A 177 -4.85 -19.51 0.34
N ILE A 178 -4.73 -20.75 -0.14
CA ILE A 178 -4.96 -21.98 0.63
C ILE A 178 -4.14 -21.99 1.93
N TRP A 179 -2.87 -21.58 1.86
CA TRP A 179 -1.97 -21.53 3.03
C TRP A 179 -2.15 -20.24 3.83
N THR A 180 -2.20 -19.08 3.18
CA THR A 180 -2.27 -17.78 3.88
C THR A 180 -3.59 -17.64 4.65
N VAL A 181 -4.68 -18.24 4.16
CA VAL A 181 -5.95 -18.35 4.88
C VAL A 181 -5.85 -19.15 6.19
N GLN A 182 -4.96 -20.13 6.27
CA GLN A 182 -4.77 -20.92 7.49
C GLN A 182 -3.88 -20.20 8.51
N MET A 183 -2.81 -19.55 8.02
CA MET A 183 -1.80 -18.87 8.84
C MET A 183 -2.21 -17.44 9.25
N GLY A 184 -3.14 -16.82 8.52
CA GLY A 184 -3.50 -15.41 8.66
C GLY A 184 -2.30 -14.49 8.44
N MET A 185 -2.25 -13.41 9.22
CA MET A 185 -1.20 -12.39 9.17
C MET A 185 0.21 -12.94 9.32
N ARG A 186 0.38 -14.09 9.99
CA ARG A 186 1.70 -14.71 10.15
C ARG A 186 2.29 -15.20 8.84
N GLY A 187 1.48 -15.87 8.02
CA GLY A 187 1.92 -16.35 6.70
C GLY A 187 2.32 -15.18 5.81
N LEU A 188 1.47 -14.14 5.79
CA LEU A 188 1.70 -12.93 5.02
C LEU A 188 3.02 -12.23 5.38
N VAL A 189 3.29 -11.96 6.67
CA VAL A 189 4.51 -11.24 7.07
C VAL A 189 5.79 -12.04 6.77
N ILE A 190 5.72 -13.38 6.82
CA ILE A 190 6.85 -14.24 6.48
C ILE A 190 7.10 -14.24 4.98
N THR A 191 6.05 -14.40 4.17
CA THR A 191 6.18 -14.33 2.71
C THR A 191 6.60 -12.95 2.26
N ASP A 192 6.15 -11.90 2.94
CA ASP A 192 6.53 -10.52 2.64
C ASP A 192 8.04 -10.29 2.75
N LEU A 193 8.72 -10.96 3.69
CA LEU A 193 10.18 -10.87 3.80
C LEU A 193 10.86 -11.41 2.54
N VAL A 194 10.48 -12.61 2.09
CA VAL A 194 11.07 -13.26 0.92
C VAL A 194 10.70 -12.51 -0.37
N GLN A 195 9.42 -12.18 -0.52
CA GLN A 195 8.90 -11.44 -1.66
C GLN A 195 9.50 -10.05 -1.73
N GLY A 196 9.63 -9.32 -0.62
CA GLY A 196 10.22 -7.99 -0.58
C GLY A 196 11.71 -7.97 -0.95
N ILE A 197 12.48 -9.00 -0.57
CA ILE A 197 13.88 -9.14 -0.98
C ILE A 197 13.99 -9.26 -2.51
N VAL A 198 13.13 -10.06 -3.13
CA VAL A 198 13.09 -10.23 -4.59
C VAL A 198 12.50 -9.00 -5.27
N ALA A 199 11.38 -8.49 -4.76
CA ALA A 199 10.66 -7.37 -5.34
C ALA A 199 11.47 -6.08 -5.30
N TYR A 200 12.25 -5.80 -4.26
CA TYR A 200 12.91 -4.50 -4.10
C TYR A 200 14.44 -4.61 -4.05
N GLY A 201 14.97 -5.63 -3.37
CA GLY A 201 16.42 -5.84 -3.29
C GLY A 201 17.01 -6.26 -4.63
N LEU A 202 16.47 -7.32 -5.22
CA LEU A 202 16.91 -7.78 -6.55
C LEU A 202 16.58 -6.76 -7.64
N ALA A 203 15.42 -6.08 -7.55
CA ALA A 203 15.09 -4.99 -8.46
C ALA A 203 16.10 -3.83 -8.40
N ALA A 204 16.54 -3.43 -7.19
CA ALA A 204 17.57 -2.41 -7.05
C ALA A 204 18.90 -2.84 -7.71
N LEU A 205 19.31 -4.10 -7.54
CA LEU A 205 20.50 -4.65 -8.20
C LEU A 205 20.37 -4.63 -9.72
N VAL A 206 19.21 -5.01 -10.26
CA VAL A 206 18.94 -4.93 -11.70
C VAL A 206 18.99 -3.48 -12.18
N CYS A 207 18.38 -2.54 -11.46
CA CYS A 207 18.43 -1.12 -11.82
C CYS A 207 19.87 -0.58 -11.83
N LEU A 208 20.69 -0.95 -10.84
CA LEU A 208 22.11 -0.59 -10.82
C LEU A 208 22.85 -1.17 -12.04
N GLY A 209 22.59 -2.44 -12.39
CA GLY A 209 23.15 -3.07 -13.59
C GLY A 209 22.72 -2.40 -14.89
N ILE A 210 21.48 -1.89 -14.97
CA ILE A 210 21.00 -1.16 -16.15
C ILE A 210 21.64 0.22 -16.27
N LEU A 211 21.73 0.96 -15.15
CA LEU A 211 22.27 2.32 -15.10
C LEU A 211 23.79 2.35 -15.31
N PHE A 212 24.53 1.40 -14.74
CA PHE A 212 25.99 1.40 -14.73
C PHE A 212 26.63 0.26 -15.54
N GLY A 213 25.82 -0.52 -16.26
CA GLY A 213 26.28 -1.57 -17.15
C GLY A 213 26.82 -1.05 -18.49
N PRO A 214 27.33 -1.93 -19.36
CA PRO A 214 28.05 -1.58 -20.59
C PRO A 214 27.20 -0.98 -21.75
N ALA A 215 26.09 -0.29 -21.48
CA ALA A 215 25.09 0.03 -22.51
C ALA A 215 24.74 1.52 -22.62
N ASP A 216 24.68 2.01 -23.85
CA ASP A 216 24.52 3.44 -24.17
C ASP A 216 23.06 3.94 -24.18
N SER A 217 22.07 3.08 -24.45
CA SER A 217 20.70 3.53 -24.80
C SER A 217 19.75 3.83 -23.63
N ALA A 218 20.01 3.27 -22.45
CA ALA A 218 19.24 3.55 -21.22
C ALA A 218 20.11 3.48 -19.96
N GLY A 219 21.42 3.65 -20.12
CA GLY A 219 22.36 3.77 -19.01
C GLY A 219 22.28 5.16 -18.36
N PHE A 220 23.07 5.38 -17.32
CA PHE A 220 23.13 6.65 -16.61
C PHE A 220 23.47 7.83 -17.54
N GLY A 221 24.32 7.61 -18.54
CA GLY A 221 24.66 8.63 -19.55
C GLY A 221 23.47 9.09 -20.39
N ALA A 222 22.48 8.23 -20.63
CA ALA A 222 21.27 8.57 -21.40
C ALA A 222 20.44 9.68 -20.71
N LEU A 223 20.59 9.85 -19.40
CA LEU A 223 19.93 10.92 -18.64
C LEU A 223 20.33 12.33 -19.13
N SER A 224 21.49 12.48 -19.76
CA SER A 224 21.93 13.77 -20.31
C SER A 224 21.15 14.21 -21.55
N ASN A 225 20.46 13.28 -22.22
CA ASN A 225 19.78 13.50 -23.50
C ASN A 225 18.26 13.53 -23.38
N ILE A 226 17.72 13.59 -22.16
CA ILE A 226 16.28 13.57 -21.92
C ILE A 226 15.65 14.88 -22.42
N PRO A 227 14.50 14.82 -23.12
CA PRO A 227 13.73 16.01 -23.48
C PRO A 227 13.47 16.92 -22.28
N GLN A 228 13.70 18.24 -22.45
CA GLN A 228 13.47 19.23 -21.39
C GLN A 228 12.01 19.24 -20.88
N THR A 229 11.06 18.84 -21.72
CA THR A 229 9.65 18.68 -21.36
C THR A 229 9.41 17.62 -20.28
N LEU A 230 10.28 16.62 -20.16
CA LEU A 230 10.23 15.62 -19.10
C LEU A 230 10.91 16.09 -17.80
N LEU A 231 11.56 17.25 -17.82
CA LEU A 231 12.18 17.87 -16.65
C LEU A 231 11.32 18.98 -16.03
N SER A 232 10.18 19.32 -16.64
CA SER A 232 9.23 20.29 -16.10
C SER A 232 8.28 19.67 -15.08
N VAL A 233 7.91 20.43 -14.05
CA VAL A 233 6.90 20.04 -13.08
C VAL A 233 5.56 20.73 -13.38
N PRO A 234 4.42 20.18 -12.91
CA PRO A 234 3.13 20.87 -12.97
C PRO A 234 3.22 22.32 -12.47
N GLY A 235 2.69 23.27 -13.25
CA GLY A 235 2.82 24.71 -13.02
C GLY A 235 3.66 25.46 -14.05
N ASP A 236 4.57 24.80 -14.75
CA ASP A 236 5.49 25.44 -15.70
C ASP A 236 4.96 25.46 -17.15
N GLY A 237 3.68 25.79 -17.34
CA GLY A 237 3.04 25.91 -18.67
C GLY A 237 2.54 24.59 -19.29
N GLY A 238 2.49 23.51 -18.51
CA GLY A 238 1.90 22.22 -18.90
C GLY A 238 0.38 22.11 -18.67
N ARG A 239 -0.17 20.89 -18.82
CA ARG A 239 -1.61 20.58 -18.62
C ARG A 239 -2.11 20.90 -17.22
N TYR A 240 -1.26 20.70 -16.21
CA TYR A 240 -1.62 20.84 -14.80
C TYR A 240 -1.07 22.14 -14.22
N GLY A 241 -1.89 22.81 -13.40
CA GLY A 241 -1.52 23.98 -12.63
C GLY A 241 -0.54 23.68 -11.49
N SER A 242 -0.03 24.75 -10.87
CA SER A 242 1.04 24.71 -9.87
C SER A 242 0.70 23.94 -8.59
N TRP A 243 -0.58 23.77 -8.26
CA TRP A 243 -1.00 23.05 -7.04
C TRP A 243 -1.14 21.54 -7.23
N TYR A 244 -0.98 21.02 -8.44
CA TYR A 244 -1.17 19.58 -8.70
C TYR A 244 -0.10 18.73 -8.02
N LEU A 245 1.19 19.08 -8.16
CA LEU A 245 2.28 18.36 -7.50
C LEU A 245 2.14 18.43 -5.96
N PHE A 246 1.84 19.61 -5.43
CA PHE A 246 1.54 19.79 -4.01
C PHE A 246 0.40 18.85 -3.56
N SER A 247 -0.67 18.78 -4.35
CA SER A 247 -1.81 17.94 -4.03
C SER A 247 -1.45 16.46 -4.00
N LEU A 248 -0.75 15.96 -5.02
CA LEU A 248 -0.31 14.57 -5.08
C LEU A 248 0.58 14.21 -3.88
N VAL A 249 1.55 15.06 -3.56
CA VAL A 249 2.45 14.85 -2.43
C VAL A 249 1.67 14.91 -1.11
N LEU A 250 0.85 15.94 -0.88
CA LEU A 250 0.07 16.09 0.34
C LEU A 250 -0.87 14.90 0.57
N THR A 251 -1.66 14.52 -0.44
CA THR A 251 -2.57 13.37 -0.30
C THR A 251 -1.81 12.06 -0.15
N GLY A 252 -0.63 11.94 -0.78
CA GLY A 252 0.24 10.79 -0.60
C GLY A 252 0.77 10.68 0.84
N VAL A 253 1.28 11.78 1.42
CA VAL A 253 1.84 11.81 2.79
C VAL A 253 0.78 11.64 3.85
N ILE A 254 -0.37 12.28 3.70
CA ILE A 254 -1.44 12.18 4.69
C ILE A 254 -2.17 10.83 4.53
N GLY A 255 -2.42 10.43 3.28
CA GLY A 255 -3.07 9.16 2.95
C GLY A 255 -2.21 7.94 3.31
N SER A 256 -0.88 8.05 3.25
CA SER A 256 0.03 6.95 3.59
C SER A 256 -0.20 6.36 4.96
N LEU A 257 -0.68 7.21 5.84
CA LEU A 257 -0.83 6.90 7.23
C LEU A 257 -2.18 6.27 7.53
N CYS A 258 -3.12 6.46 6.61
CA CYS A 258 -4.51 6.05 6.72
C CYS A 258 -4.76 4.67 6.11
N TRP A 259 -3.79 4.11 5.39
CA TRP A 259 -3.92 2.81 4.77
C TRP A 259 -4.01 1.70 5.82
N PRO A 260 -5.09 0.91 5.82
CA PRO A 260 -5.22 -0.21 6.73
C PRO A 260 -4.07 -1.22 6.56
N THR A 261 -3.59 -1.42 5.34
CA THR A 261 -2.49 -2.34 5.01
C THR A 261 -1.19 -1.97 5.72
N SER A 262 -0.83 -0.69 5.71
CA SER A 262 0.34 -0.17 6.42
C SER A 262 0.10 -0.15 7.93
N TYR A 263 -1.05 0.37 8.38
CA TYR A 263 -1.35 0.49 9.81
C TYR A 263 -1.34 -0.88 10.52
N GLN A 264 -1.83 -1.93 9.86
CA GLN A 264 -1.84 -3.29 10.40
C GLN A 264 -0.42 -3.77 10.77
N ARG A 265 0.61 -3.33 10.05
CA ARG A 265 2.01 -3.72 10.31
C ARG A 265 2.54 -3.12 11.61
N ILE A 266 1.95 -2.05 12.12
CA ILE A 266 2.24 -1.59 13.49
C ILE A 266 1.91 -2.73 14.45
N TYR A 267 0.71 -3.31 14.35
CA TYR A 267 0.23 -4.31 15.31
C TYR A 267 0.95 -5.65 15.22
N THR A 268 1.52 -6.00 14.08
CA THR A 268 2.26 -7.27 13.95
C THR A 268 3.62 -7.25 14.65
N ALA A 269 4.17 -6.07 14.93
CA ALA A 269 5.49 -5.93 15.53
C ALA A 269 5.53 -6.40 16.98
N LYS A 270 6.68 -6.95 17.41
CA LYS A 270 6.93 -7.34 18.81
C LYS A 270 7.06 -6.19 19.80
N GLY A 271 7.15 -4.95 19.32
CA GLY A 271 7.46 -3.79 20.14
C GLY A 271 7.54 -2.51 19.34
N VAL A 272 7.35 -1.37 20.03
CA VAL A 272 7.54 -0.02 19.46
C VAL A 272 8.92 0.11 18.80
N ARG A 273 9.98 -0.42 19.42
CA ARG A 273 11.34 -0.38 18.86
C ARG A 273 11.44 -1.13 17.52
N SER A 274 10.73 -2.25 17.37
CA SER A 274 10.69 -3.00 16.11
C SER A 274 9.93 -2.25 15.02
N VAL A 275 8.82 -1.57 15.38
CA VAL A 275 8.11 -0.69 14.43
C VAL A 275 9.04 0.43 13.99
N LYS A 276 9.58 1.23 14.92
CA LYS A 276 10.45 2.37 14.63
C LYS A 276 11.69 1.99 13.80
N LYS A 277 12.39 0.90 14.16
CA LYS A 277 13.52 0.40 13.34
C LYS A 277 13.07 -0.13 11.98
N GLY A 278 11.95 -0.85 11.93
CA GLY A 278 11.40 -1.37 10.67
C GLY A 278 11.04 -0.24 9.71
N THR A 279 10.40 0.81 10.20
CA THR A 279 10.08 2.05 9.47
C THR A 279 11.34 2.72 8.90
N LEU A 280 12.44 2.80 9.67
CA LEU A 280 13.71 3.33 9.16
C LEU A 280 14.28 2.44 8.04
N HIS A 281 14.27 1.11 8.21
CA HIS A 281 14.72 0.21 7.15
C HIS A 281 13.85 0.34 5.89
N THR A 282 12.52 0.45 6.04
CA THR A 282 11.61 0.70 4.93
C THR A 282 12.00 1.97 4.20
N MET A 283 12.30 3.07 4.89
CA MET A 283 12.72 4.32 4.26
C MET A 283 13.93 4.13 3.34
N TRP A 284 14.95 3.41 3.79
CA TRP A 284 16.15 3.12 2.99
C TRP A 284 15.86 2.21 1.80
N ILE A 285 15.14 1.10 2.03
CA ILE A 285 14.83 0.12 0.99
C ILE A 285 13.90 0.74 -0.05
N ALA A 286 12.75 1.24 0.41
CA ALA A 286 11.68 1.81 -0.40
C ALA A 286 12.14 3.05 -1.17
N GLY A 287 12.86 3.96 -0.49
CA GLY A 287 13.39 5.17 -1.10
C GLY A 287 14.51 4.87 -2.09
N GLY A 288 15.47 4.03 -1.70
CA GLY A 288 16.61 3.66 -2.53
C GLY A 288 16.20 2.95 -3.81
N PHE A 289 15.37 1.90 -3.72
CA PHE A 289 14.97 1.18 -4.93
C PHE A 289 14.10 2.06 -5.84
N TYR A 290 13.16 2.83 -5.28
CA TYR A 290 12.23 3.61 -6.10
C TYR A 290 12.95 4.75 -6.82
N ALA A 291 13.94 5.38 -6.19
CA ALA A 291 14.83 6.34 -6.85
C ALA A 291 15.59 5.69 -8.02
N LEU A 292 16.14 4.48 -7.83
CA LEU A 292 16.82 3.75 -8.90
C LEU A 292 15.85 3.38 -10.04
N LEU A 293 14.65 2.90 -9.72
CA LEU A 293 13.64 2.51 -10.70
C LEU A 293 13.19 3.70 -11.56
N THR A 294 12.93 4.84 -10.91
CA THR A 294 12.52 6.07 -11.62
C THR A 294 13.64 6.63 -12.48
N LEU A 295 14.91 6.55 -12.04
CA LEU A 295 16.07 6.87 -12.88
C LEU A 295 16.17 5.96 -14.10
N VAL A 296 15.95 4.65 -13.96
CA VAL A 296 15.92 3.71 -15.09
C VAL A 296 14.77 4.00 -16.05
N ALA A 297 13.58 4.30 -15.52
CA ALA A 297 12.44 4.67 -16.35
C ALA A 297 12.73 5.94 -17.16
N LEU A 298 13.36 6.92 -16.51
CA LEU A 298 13.71 8.18 -17.13
C LEU A 298 14.85 8.03 -18.16
N SER A 299 15.85 7.17 -17.91
CA SER A 299 16.91 6.87 -18.89
C SER A 299 16.38 6.12 -20.12
N ALA A 300 15.27 5.40 -19.96
CA ALA A 300 14.57 4.71 -21.05
C ALA A 300 13.59 5.61 -21.81
N ALA A 301 13.37 6.86 -21.39
CA ALA A 301 12.35 7.75 -21.96
C ALA A 301 12.66 8.27 -23.38
N SER A 302 13.86 8.00 -23.90
CA SER A 302 14.23 8.27 -25.30
C SER A 302 14.03 7.06 -26.24
N MET A 303 13.67 5.90 -25.70
CA MET A 303 13.47 4.68 -26.49
C MET A 303 12.06 4.64 -27.08
N THR A 304 11.96 4.58 -28.42
CA THR A 304 10.68 4.66 -29.15
C THR A 304 9.68 3.60 -28.73
N ASP A 305 10.13 2.36 -28.56
CA ASP A 305 9.25 1.22 -28.24
C ASP A 305 8.70 1.32 -26.82
N ILE A 306 9.48 1.90 -25.90
CA ILE A 306 9.08 2.13 -24.51
C ILE A 306 8.13 3.32 -24.42
N VAL A 307 8.38 4.40 -25.16
CA VAL A 307 7.47 5.56 -25.21
C VAL A 307 6.12 5.20 -25.83
N ALA A 308 6.09 4.27 -26.80
CA ALA A 308 4.86 3.80 -27.43
C ALA A 308 3.97 2.99 -26.45
N ALA A 309 4.58 2.21 -25.55
CA ALA A 309 3.88 1.45 -24.51
C ALA A 309 4.56 1.60 -23.14
N PRO A 310 4.42 2.77 -22.47
CA PRO A 310 5.18 3.08 -21.24
C PRO A 310 4.95 2.10 -20.09
N GLN A 311 3.73 1.56 -19.97
CA GLN A 311 3.39 0.59 -18.93
C GLN A 311 4.08 -0.77 -19.12
N ASP A 312 4.50 -1.07 -20.35
CA ASP A 312 5.24 -2.27 -20.73
C ASP A 312 6.77 -2.05 -20.59
N GLY A 313 7.19 -0.80 -20.40
CA GLY A 313 8.58 -0.35 -20.49
C GLY A 313 9.56 -1.14 -19.63
N TRP A 314 9.17 -1.55 -18.42
CA TRP A 314 10.00 -2.40 -17.57
C TRP A 314 10.30 -3.76 -18.23
N PHE A 315 9.30 -4.40 -18.83
CA PHE A 315 9.47 -5.70 -19.48
C PHE A 315 10.23 -5.58 -20.79
N THR A 316 9.86 -4.59 -21.63
CA THR A 316 10.53 -4.33 -22.90
C THR A 316 12.01 -4.01 -22.70
N LEU A 317 12.33 -3.10 -21.78
CA LEU A 317 13.71 -2.72 -21.48
C LEU A 317 14.55 -3.93 -21.04
N LEU A 318 14.03 -4.76 -20.13
CA LEU A 318 14.77 -5.89 -19.61
C LEU A 318 14.91 -7.00 -20.66
N TYR A 319 13.94 -7.17 -21.55
CA TYR A 319 14.06 -8.05 -22.70
C TYR A 319 15.13 -7.56 -23.68
N ASP A 320 15.14 -6.27 -24.03
CA ASP A 320 16.13 -5.70 -24.95
C ASP A 320 17.56 -5.82 -24.42
N ARG A 321 17.72 -5.76 -23.08
CA ARG A 321 19.04 -5.76 -22.43
C ARG A 321 19.62 -7.15 -22.14
N GLY A 322 18.78 -8.14 -21.86
CA GLY A 322 19.26 -9.47 -21.44
C GLY A 322 18.43 -10.62 -21.98
N GLY A 323 17.61 -10.35 -22.99
CA GLY A 323 16.74 -11.33 -23.64
C GLY A 323 15.77 -11.98 -22.67
N VAL A 324 15.50 -13.25 -22.96
CA VAL A 324 14.49 -14.06 -22.26
C VAL A 324 14.77 -14.20 -20.76
N TRP A 325 16.04 -14.27 -20.36
CA TRP A 325 16.43 -14.47 -18.97
C TRP A 325 16.18 -13.23 -18.13
N LEU A 326 16.56 -12.05 -18.63
CA LEU A 326 16.35 -10.80 -17.91
C LEU A 326 14.87 -10.39 -17.93
N LEU A 327 14.13 -10.70 -19.00
CA LEU A 327 12.67 -10.64 -19.00
C LEU A 327 12.07 -11.57 -17.93
N GLY A 328 12.52 -12.82 -17.85
CA GLY A 328 12.08 -13.77 -16.82
C GLY A 328 12.32 -13.24 -15.40
N LEU A 329 13.48 -12.60 -15.16
CA LEU A 329 13.79 -11.94 -13.90
C LEU A 329 12.85 -10.76 -13.63
N ALA A 330 12.58 -9.93 -14.65
CA ALA A 330 11.62 -8.83 -14.60
C ALA A 330 10.26 -9.33 -14.12
N LEU A 331 9.78 -10.40 -14.73
CA LEU A 331 8.48 -11.01 -14.44
C LEU A 331 8.41 -11.56 -13.02
N VAL A 332 9.49 -12.21 -12.53
CA VAL A 332 9.59 -12.68 -11.15
C VAL A 332 9.56 -11.52 -10.15
N ILE A 333 10.26 -10.41 -10.43
CA ILE A 333 10.24 -9.20 -9.59
C ILE A 333 8.83 -8.63 -9.48
N VAL A 334 8.14 -8.44 -10.61
CA VAL A 334 6.77 -7.91 -10.59
C VAL A 334 5.80 -8.90 -9.94
N LEU A 335 5.97 -10.21 -10.16
CA LEU A 335 5.19 -11.24 -9.48
C LEU A 335 5.38 -11.15 -7.96
N ALA A 336 6.61 -11.06 -7.47
CA ALA A 336 6.90 -10.91 -6.04
C ALA A 336 6.19 -9.69 -5.42
N ALA A 337 6.28 -8.53 -6.08
CA ALA A 337 5.66 -7.29 -5.62
C ALA A 337 4.13 -7.34 -5.64
N SER A 338 3.54 -7.76 -6.76
CA SER A 338 2.08 -7.83 -6.92
C SER A 338 1.44 -8.88 -6.01
N MET A 339 2.06 -10.06 -5.91
CA MET A 339 1.50 -11.15 -5.11
C MET A 339 1.50 -10.78 -3.63
N GLY A 340 2.60 -10.23 -3.09
CA GLY A 340 2.68 -9.78 -1.70
C GLY A 340 1.67 -8.69 -1.38
N TRP A 341 1.57 -7.70 -2.26
CA TRP A 341 0.64 -6.58 -2.14
C TRP A 341 -0.83 -7.02 -2.13
N ILE A 342 -1.25 -7.85 -3.10
CA ILE A 342 -2.65 -8.27 -3.25
C ILE A 342 -3.11 -9.05 -2.01
N ASP A 343 -2.34 -10.04 -1.55
CA ASP A 343 -2.68 -10.80 -0.35
C ASP A 343 -2.73 -9.89 0.89
N GLY A 344 -1.82 -8.92 0.98
CA GLY A 344 -1.84 -7.92 2.06
C GLY A 344 -3.13 -7.10 2.09
N CYS A 345 -3.58 -6.61 0.94
CA CYS A 345 -4.82 -5.86 0.82
C CYS A 345 -6.04 -6.72 1.15
N VAL A 346 -6.12 -7.90 0.55
CA VAL A 346 -7.24 -8.83 0.69
C VAL A 346 -7.36 -9.31 2.14
N GLN A 347 -6.25 -9.73 2.77
CA GLN A 347 -6.20 -10.17 4.16
C GLN A 347 -6.65 -9.07 5.14
N VAL A 348 -6.22 -7.82 4.91
CA VAL A 348 -6.59 -6.69 5.77
C VAL A 348 -8.04 -6.31 5.58
N CYS A 349 -8.54 -6.25 4.33
CA CYS A 349 -9.97 -6.02 4.06
C CYS A 349 -10.84 -7.11 4.70
N GLY A 350 -10.46 -8.38 4.57
CA GLY A 350 -11.17 -9.49 5.20
C GLY A 350 -11.20 -9.39 6.73
N ALA A 351 -10.07 -9.05 7.35
CA ALA A 351 -9.99 -8.83 8.79
C ALA A 351 -10.85 -7.65 9.25
N GLN A 352 -10.84 -6.53 8.50
CA GLN A 352 -11.66 -5.35 8.78
C GLN A 352 -13.16 -5.62 8.63
N ILE A 353 -13.58 -6.32 7.57
CA ILE A 353 -14.99 -6.69 7.38
C ILE A 353 -15.46 -7.60 8.52
N ALA A 354 -14.67 -8.59 8.89
CA ALA A 354 -15.02 -9.49 10.00
C ALA A 354 -15.06 -8.74 11.35
N ASN A 355 -13.98 -8.04 11.71
CA ASN A 355 -13.78 -7.42 13.02
C ASN A 355 -14.63 -6.16 13.22
N ASP A 356 -14.68 -5.29 12.22
CA ASP A 356 -15.13 -3.90 12.39
C ASP A 356 -16.51 -3.63 11.81
N ILE A 357 -17.04 -4.55 10.99
CA ILE A 357 -18.38 -4.45 10.42
C ILE A 357 -19.24 -5.58 10.99
N VAL A 358 -18.91 -6.84 10.68
CA VAL A 358 -19.77 -7.98 11.02
C VAL A 358 -19.84 -8.20 12.53
N HIS A 359 -18.71 -8.22 13.24
CA HIS A 359 -18.70 -8.40 14.70
C HIS A 359 -19.44 -7.29 15.44
N VAL A 360 -19.35 -6.06 14.93
CA VAL A 360 -19.99 -4.88 15.53
C VAL A 360 -21.51 -4.93 15.37
N LEU A 361 -21.99 -5.34 14.19
CA LEU A 361 -23.42 -5.48 13.90
C LEU A 361 -24.03 -6.72 14.57
N SER A 362 -23.27 -7.79 14.67
CA SER A 362 -23.70 -9.07 15.23
C SER A 362 -22.49 -9.77 15.85
N PRO A 363 -22.36 -9.77 17.20
CA PRO A 363 -21.24 -10.42 17.88
C PRO A 363 -21.05 -11.87 17.42
N ARG A 364 -19.81 -12.22 17.06
CA ARG A 364 -19.41 -13.52 16.51
C ARG A 364 -18.28 -14.15 17.32
N THR A 365 -18.19 -15.48 17.28
CA THR A 365 -17.05 -16.21 17.83
C THR A 365 -15.80 -16.08 16.94
N ASP A 366 -14.61 -16.35 17.49
CA ASP A 366 -13.35 -16.33 16.74
C ASP A 366 -13.37 -17.21 15.48
N PHE A 367 -14.02 -18.38 15.57
CA PHE A 367 -14.18 -19.26 14.42
C PHE A 367 -15.02 -18.61 13.33
N GLN A 368 -16.18 -18.04 13.69
CA GLN A 368 -17.06 -17.35 12.75
C GLN A 368 -16.38 -16.12 12.13
N LEU A 369 -15.62 -15.34 12.91
CA LEU A 369 -14.86 -14.20 12.39
C LEU A 369 -13.81 -14.64 11.38
N LYS A 370 -13.07 -15.73 11.65
CA LYS A 370 -12.13 -16.30 10.68
C LYS A 370 -12.86 -16.73 9.40
N VAL A 371 -14.03 -17.36 9.49
CA VAL A 371 -14.82 -17.76 8.32
C VAL A 371 -15.28 -16.53 7.51
N VAL A 372 -15.81 -15.50 8.18
CA VAL A 372 -16.24 -14.25 7.55
C VAL A 372 -15.08 -13.55 6.86
N ALA A 373 -13.92 -13.46 7.51
CA ALA A 373 -12.74 -12.84 6.92
C ALA A 373 -12.34 -13.56 5.63
N LYS A 374 -12.24 -14.89 5.67
CA LYS A 374 -11.88 -15.73 4.52
C LYS A 374 -12.91 -15.64 3.38
N GLY A 375 -14.19 -15.67 3.71
CA GLY A 375 -15.26 -15.49 2.72
C GLY A 375 -15.19 -14.11 2.05
N SER A 376 -14.99 -13.07 2.85
CA SER A 376 -14.83 -11.69 2.36
C SER A 376 -13.63 -11.57 1.44
N MET A 377 -12.51 -12.21 1.77
CA MET A 377 -11.32 -12.23 0.92
C MET A 377 -11.60 -12.81 -0.47
N VAL A 378 -12.28 -13.96 -0.54
CA VAL A 378 -12.65 -14.60 -1.81
C VAL A 378 -13.58 -13.70 -2.63
N VAL A 379 -14.63 -13.15 -2.01
CA VAL A 379 -15.57 -12.24 -2.68
C VAL A 379 -14.84 -11.01 -3.23
N TYR A 380 -13.92 -10.44 -2.45
CA TYR A 380 -13.18 -9.25 -2.84
C TYR A 380 -12.22 -9.51 -4.00
N MET A 381 -11.52 -10.66 -3.99
CA MET A 381 -10.65 -11.07 -5.09
C MET A 381 -11.43 -11.29 -6.38
N LEU A 382 -12.58 -11.98 -6.31
CA LEU A 382 -13.42 -12.23 -7.50
C LEU A 382 -13.98 -10.92 -8.06
N ALA A 383 -14.48 -10.04 -7.20
CA ALA A 383 -14.96 -8.72 -7.62
C ALA A 383 -13.83 -7.89 -8.27
N ALA A 384 -12.64 -7.88 -7.68
CA ALA A 384 -11.49 -7.16 -8.24
C ALA A 384 -11.00 -7.78 -9.55
N ALA A 385 -11.07 -9.11 -9.72
CA ALA A 385 -10.72 -9.77 -10.98
C ALA A 385 -11.68 -9.37 -12.12
N VAL A 386 -12.98 -9.31 -11.85
CA VAL A 386 -13.98 -8.86 -12.83
C VAL A 386 -13.74 -7.39 -13.18
N ALA A 387 -13.53 -6.52 -12.19
CA ALA A 387 -13.21 -5.11 -12.44
C ALA A 387 -11.89 -4.93 -13.23
N ALA A 388 -10.87 -5.73 -12.93
CA ALA A 388 -9.59 -5.71 -13.64
C ALA A 388 -9.73 -6.15 -15.11
N TYR A 389 -10.60 -7.11 -15.40
CA TYR A 389 -10.93 -7.51 -16.76
C TYR A 389 -11.62 -6.36 -17.52
N VAL A 390 -12.63 -5.74 -16.92
CA VAL A 390 -13.36 -4.62 -17.55
C VAL A 390 -12.46 -3.40 -17.77
N ALA A 391 -11.53 -3.13 -16.86
CA ALA A 391 -10.65 -1.98 -16.91
C ALA A 391 -9.29 -2.25 -17.58
N PHE A 392 -9.05 -3.44 -18.16
CA PHE A 392 -7.71 -3.91 -18.53
C PHE A 392 -6.96 -2.96 -19.48
N ASP A 393 -7.63 -2.43 -20.49
CA ASP A 393 -7.03 -1.55 -21.50
C ASP A 393 -7.10 -0.05 -21.13
N TYR A 394 -7.37 0.27 -19.87
CA TYR A 394 -7.50 1.66 -19.45
C TYR A 394 -6.12 2.37 -19.50
N PRO A 395 -5.95 3.44 -20.29
CA PRO A 395 -4.63 4.00 -20.60
C PRO A 395 -3.96 4.72 -19.42
N ARG A 396 -4.74 5.14 -18.42
CA ARG A 396 -4.26 5.93 -17.26
C ARG A 396 -4.51 5.21 -15.94
N LEU A 397 -3.90 4.03 -15.78
CA LEU A 397 -4.02 3.21 -14.57
C LEU A 397 -3.67 3.98 -13.28
N GLN A 398 -2.77 4.97 -13.34
CA GLN A 398 -2.44 5.80 -12.19
C GLN A 398 -3.63 6.60 -11.63
N LEU A 399 -4.69 6.83 -12.42
CA LEU A 399 -5.90 7.50 -11.92
C LEU A 399 -6.68 6.65 -10.92
N LEU A 400 -6.71 5.33 -11.10
CA LEU A 400 -7.33 4.42 -10.12
C LEU A 400 -6.63 4.55 -8.76
N ALA A 401 -5.30 4.63 -8.77
CA ALA A 401 -4.50 4.90 -7.58
C ALA A 401 -4.80 6.28 -6.98
N GLN A 402 -4.93 7.31 -7.83
CA GLN A 402 -5.25 8.66 -7.40
C GLN A 402 -6.62 8.74 -6.72
N MET A 403 -7.65 8.12 -7.30
CA MET A 403 -9.01 8.08 -6.72
C MET A 403 -9.00 7.44 -5.32
N SER A 404 -8.27 6.34 -5.17
CA SER A 404 -8.03 5.68 -3.88
C SER A 404 -7.43 6.62 -2.84
N TYR A 405 -6.44 7.44 -3.22
CA TYR A 405 -5.82 8.43 -2.32
C TYR A 405 -6.78 9.56 -1.93
N GLN A 406 -7.60 10.04 -2.87
CA GLN A 406 -8.56 11.11 -2.63
C GLN A 406 -9.61 10.72 -1.56
N GLY A 407 -10.01 9.44 -1.53
CA GLY A 407 -10.93 8.90 -0.53
C GLY A 407 -10.27 8.54 0.81
N ILE A 408 -9.13 7.82 0.81
CA ILE A 408 -8.54 7.31 2.07
C ILE A 408 -8.05 8.43 2.99
N VAL A 409 -7.58 9.54 2.40
CA VAL A 409 -7.03 10.68 3.14
C VAL A 409 -8.09 11.31 4.06
N GLN A 410 -9.37 11.05 3.82
CA GLN A 410 -10.47 11.54 4.64
C GLN A 410 -10.54 10.87 6.03
N LEU A 411 -9.86 9.74 6.24
CA LEU A 411 -9.67 9.16 7.57
C LEU A 411 -8.62 9.91 8.39
N ALA A 412 -7.78 10.72 7.76
CA ALA A 412 -6.63 11.32 8.40
C ALA A 412 -7.02 12.24 9.55
N VAL A 413 -7.93 13.18 9.31
CA VAL A 413 -8.34 14.19 10.30
C VAL A 413 -8.76 13.54 11.63
N PRO A 414 -9.79 12.66 11.68
CA PRO A 414 -10.18 12.03 12.93
C PRO A 414 -9.13 11.08 13.48
N MET A 415 -8.34 10.41 12.64
CA MET A 415 -7.31 9.47 13.11
C MET A 415 -6.13 10.20 13.77
N PHE A 416 -5.57 11.22 13.12
CA PHE A 416 -4.47 12.03 13.65
C PHE A 416 -4.88 12.83 14.86
N LEU A 417 -5.98 13.57 14.76
CA LEU A 417 -6.46 14.34 15.88
C LEU A 417 -6.94 13.41 17.00
N GLY A 418 -7.47 12.23 16.69
CA GLY A 418 -7.75 11.21 17.70
C GLY A 418 -6.48 10.73 18.42
N LEU A 419 -5.39 10.49 17.69
CA LEU A 419 -4.14 10.03 18.28
C LEU A 419 -3.45 11.14 19.07
N PHE A 420 -3.38 12.37 18.57
CA PHE A 420 -2.51 13.43 19.11
C PHE A 420 -3.25 14.54 19.86
N TRP A 421 -4.57 14.65 19.69
CA TRP A 421 -5.39 15.70 20.30
C TRP A 421 -6.48 15.09 21.20
N ARG A 422 -6.66 15.67 22.39
CA ARG A 422 -7.56 15.12 23.41
C ARG A 422 -9.01 15.52 23.19
N ARG A 423 -9.26 16.72 22.66
CA ARG A 423 -10.60 17.36 22.65
C ARG A 423 -11.56 16.83 21.58
N GLY A 424 -11.07 16.06 20.61
CA GLY A 424 -11.91 15.53 19.52
C GLY A 424 -13.07 14.65 20.01
N THR A 425 -14.26 14.85 19.47
CA THR A 425 -15.49 14.14 19.88
C THR A 425 -15.93 13.09 18.86
N LYS A 426 -16.76 12.14 19.30
CA LYS A 426 -17.33 11.13 18.39
C LYS A 426 -18.18 11.74 17.27
N ALA A 427 -18.93 12.81 17.57
CA ALA A 427 -19.73 13.53 16.59
C ALA A 427 -18.85 14.22 15.55
N ALA A 428 -17.75 14.85 15.99
CA ALA A 428 -16.76 15.45 15.09
C ALA A 428 -16.12 14.39 14.19
N ALA A 429 -15.72 13.25 14.76
CA ALA A 429 -15.12 12.17 13.98
C ALA A 429 -16.07 11.63 12.90
N LEU A 430 -17.32 11.31 13.27
CA LEU A 430 -18.32 10.78 12.32
C LEU A 430 -18.64 11.78 11.21
N SER A 431 -19.04 13.00 11.58
CA SER A 431 -19.45 14.03 10.62
C SER A 431 -18.33 14.37 9.63
N SER A 432 -17.12 14.61 10.13
CA SER A 432 -15.97 15.01 9.31
C SER A 432 -15.54 13.93 8.31
N MET A 433 -15.42 12.66 8.73
CA MET A 433 -14.99 11.59 7.83
C MET A 433 -16.06 11.27 6.79
N THR A 434 -17.33 11.30 7.15
CA THR A 434 -18.43 11.04 6.22
C THR A 434 -18.57 12.18 5.22
N VAL A 435 -18.60 13.43 5.68
CA VAL A 435 -18.67 14.60 4.78
C VAL A 435 -17.44 14.68 3.89
N GLY A 436 -16.24 14.52 4.46
CA GLY A 436 -14.99 14.51 3.70
C GLY A 436 -14.98 13.44 2.62
N PHE A 437 -15.37 12.20 2.94
CA PHE A 437 -15.43 11.11 1.97
C PHE A 437 -16.45 11.35 0.86
N LEU A 438 -17.66 11.82 1.20
CA LEU A 438 -18.70 12.13 0.21
C LEU A 438 -18.30 13.30 -0.70
N VAL A 439 -17.73 14.37 -0.13
CA VAL A 439 -17.23 15.50 -0.91
C VAL A 439 -16.08 15.06 -1.82
N ALA A 440 -15.15 14.24 -1.32
CA ALA A 440 -14.09 13.67 -2.15
C ALA A 440 -14.71 12.89 -3.32
N ALA A 441 -15.62 11.94 -3.05
CA ALA A 441 -16.25 11.12 -4.09
C ALA A 441 -16.98 11.94 -5.15
N VAL A 442 -17.78 12.95 -4.74
CA VAL A 442 -18.49 13.84 -5.67
C VAL A 442 -17.51 14.65 -6.50
N LEU A 443 -16.49 15.25 -5.87
CA LEU A 443 -15.50 16.03 -6.59
C LEU A 443 -14.62 15.17 -7.50
N THR A 444 -14.28 13.94 -7.13
CA THR A 444 -13.56 12.99 -7.98
C THR A 444 -14.38 12.60 -9.20
N TYR A 445 -15.69 12.43 -9.04
CA TYR A 445 -16.58 12.12 -10.15
C TYR A 445 -16.69 13.30 -11.13
N LEU A 446 -16.84 14.52 -10.62
CA LEU A 446 -16.94 15.74 -11.43
C LEU A 446 -15.60 16.17 -12.04
N TYR A 447 -14.50 15.94 -11.31
CA TYR A 447 -13.14 16.34 -11.65
C TYR A 447 -12.17 15.15 -11.43
N PRO A 448 -12.11 14.19 -12.38
CA PRO A 448 -11.34 12.96 -12.21
C PRO A 448 -9.83 13.17 -12.02
N ASP A 449 -9.27 14.16 -12.72
CA ASP A 449 -7.85 14.50 -12.67
C ASP A 449 -7.55 15.51 -11.57
N ASP A 450 -8.13 16.70 -11.69
CA ASP A 450 -7.86 17.87 -10.88
C ASP A 450 -8.97 18.92 -11.06
N ILE A 451 -9.04 19.87 -10.12
CA ILE A 451 -9.95 21.01 -10.19
C ILE A 451 -9.17 22.19 -10.78
N ALA A 452 -9.21 22.33 -12.11
CA ALA A 452 -8.45 23.34 -12.85
C ALA A 452 -8.71 24.77 -12.35
N GLY A 453 -9.97 25.11 -12.01
CA GLY A 453 -10.34 26.42 -11.47
C GLY A 453 -9.71 26.77 -10.12
N LEU A 454 -9.13 25.79 -9.42
CA LEU A 454 -8.39 25.97 -8.17
C LEU A 454 -6.87 25.76 -8.35
N GLY A 455 -6.36 26.00 -9.57
CA GLY A 455 -4.95 25.82 -9.91
C GLY A 455 -4.50 24.35 -9.90
N SER A 456 -5.41 23.44 -10.25
CA SER A 456 -5.21 21.99 -10.29
C SER A 456 -5.04 21.32 -8.92
N LEU A 457 -5.74 21.81 -7.91
CA LEU A 457 -5.91 21.05 -6.66
C LEU A 457 -6.65 19.74 -6.94
N THR A 458 -6.23 18.64 -6.30
CA THR A 458 -6.98 17.38 -6.39
C THR A 458 -8.21 17.43 -5.47
N SER A 459 -9.26 16.71 -5.86
CA SER A 459 -10.50 16.56 -5.11
C SER A 459 -10.28 16.14 -3.66
N GLY A 460 -9.25 15.31 -3.41
CA GLY A 460 -8.88 14.87 -2.07
C GLY A 460 -8.40 15.99 -1.16
N VAL A 461 -7.64 16.97 -1.67
CA VAL A 461 -7.16 18.10 -0.86
C VAL A 461 -8.30 19.03 -0.46
N VAL A 462 -9.18 19.36 -1.41
CA VAL A 462 -10.34 20.21 -1.14
C VAL A 462 -11.27 19.53 -0.13
N ALA A 463 -11.55 18.24 -0.33
CA ALA A 463 -12.34 17.47 0.61
C ALA A 463 -11.68 17.34 2.00
N LEU A 464 -10.35 17.22 2.06
CA LEU A 464 -9.61 17.17 3.32
C LEU A 464 -9.71 18.50 4.09
N ALA A 465 -9.69 19.63 3.39
CA ALA A 465 -9.91 20.94 4.01
C ALA A 465 -11.33 21.05 4.60
N VAL A 466 -12.35 20.62 3.85
CA VAL A 466 -13.75 20.55 4.34
C VAL A 466 -13.84 19.63 5.56
N ASN A 467 -13.23 18.45 5.49
CA ASN A 467 -13.17 17.48 6.58
C ASN A 467 -12.58 18.09 7.86
N LEU A 468 -11.43 18.78 7.76
CA LEU A 468 -10.80 19.46 8.89
C LEU A 468 -11.70 20.55 9.48
N VAL A 469 -12.31 21.39 8.64
CA VAL A 469 -13.23 22.46 9.07
C VAL A 469 -14.42 21.85 9.82
N VAL A 470 -15.05 20.81 9.27
CA VAL A 470 -16.19 20.13 9.92
C VAL A 470 -15.76 19.52 11.26
N TYR A 471 -14.60 18.86 11.32
CA TYR A 471 -14.11 18.26 12.56
C TYR A 471 -13.93 19.31 13.66
N LEU A 472 -13.27 20.43 13.33
CA LEU A 472 -13.02 21.50 14.29
C LEU A 472 -14.33 22.19 14.71
N ALA A 473 -15.20 22.53 13.76
CA ALA A 473 -16.48 23.18 14.03
C ALA A 473 -17.37 22.32 14.94
N VAL A 474 -17.53 21.03 14.63
CA VAL A 474 -18.35 20.12 15.44
C VAL A 474 -17.70 19.82 16.79
N SER A 475 -16.37 19.74 16.86
CA SER A 475 -15.68 19.54 18.14
C SER A 475 -15.82 20.74 19.08
N LEU A 476 -15.96 21.96 18.54
CA LEU A 476 -16.20 23.18 19.30
C LEU A 476 -17.67 23.35 19.68
N ALA A 477 -18.60 23.05 18.76
CA ALA A 477 -20.03 23.16 18.98
C ALA A 477 -20.59 22.07 19.92
N ALA A 478 -19.99 20.88 19.91
CA ALA A 478 -20.37 19.74 20.75
C ALA A 478 -19.15 19.24 21.55
N PRO A 479 -18.71 19.97 22.59
CA PRO A 479 -17.54 19.60 23.37
C PRO A 479 -17.76 18.32 24.18
N GLN A 480 -16.66 17.65 24.52
CA GLN A 480 -16.68 16.43 25.35
C GLN A 480 -17.28 16.71 26.74
N SER A 481 -18.07 15.76 27.24
CA SER A 481 -18.46 15.71 28.65
C SER A 481 -17.23 15.49 29.54
N ASP A 482 -17.33 15.85 30.82
CA ASP A 482 -16.21 15.65 31.75
C ASP A 482 -15.87 14.17 31.96
N SER A 483 -16.87 13.28 31.88
CA SER A 483 -16.64 11.82 31.90
C SER A 483 -15.80 11.37 30.71
N GLU A 484 -16.10 11.88 29.51
CA GLU A 484 -15.37 11.54 28.28
C GLU A 484 -13.95 12.11 28.30
N ARG A 485 -13.76 13.32 28.83
CA ARG A 485 -12.43 13.91 29.03
C ARG A 485 -11.56 13.03 29.92
N ARG A 486 -12.08 12.57 31.07
CA ARG A 486 -11.37 11.67 31.99
C ARG A 486 -10.99 10.36 31.31
N ARG A 487 -11.93 9.73 30.60
CA ARG A 487 -11.68 8.49 29.83
C ARG A 487 -10.57 8.67 28.80
N VAL A 488 -10.60 9.76 28.05
CA VAL A 488 -9.55 10.09 27.06
C VAL A 488 -8.22 10.36 27.76
N ASP A 489 -8.22 11.03 28.90
CA ASP A 489 -7.00 11.29 29.66
C ASP A 489 -6.34 10.02 30.18
N GLU A 490 -7.13 9.08 30.69
CA GLU A 490 -6.70 7.74 31.08
C GLU A 490 -6.15 6.95 29.89
N LEU A 491 -6.83 6.98 28.73
CA LEU A 491 -6.38 6.32 27.50
C LEU A 491 -5.02 6.88 27.03
N PHE A 492 -4.83 8.19 27.09
CA PHE A 492 -3.56 8.83 26.73
C PHE A 492 -2.47 8.54 27.76
N ALA A 493 -2.81 8.47 29.05
CA ALA A 493 -1.88 8.07 30.11
C ALA A 493 -1.41 6.62 29.92
N ALA A 494 -2.33 5.73 29.52
CA ALA A 494 -2.07 4.34 29.19
C ALA A 494 -1.11 4.16 28.00
N GLY A 495 -1.03 5.16 27.10
CA GLY A 495 -0.14 5.18 25.94
C GLY A 495 1.25 5.75 26.20
N ARG A 496 1.63 6.06 27.45
CA ARG A 496 3.00 6.47 27.81
C ARG A 496 3.78 5.24 28.26
N SER A 497 4.89 4.92 27.59
CA SER A 497 5.80 3.90 28.07
C SER A 497 6.31 4.32 29.46
N HIS A 498 6.12 3.49 30.50
CA HIS A 498 6.83 3.67 31.75
C HIS A 498 8.32 3.46 31.45
N ARG A 499 9.04 4.54 31.14
CA ARG A 499 10.45 4.60 31.42
C ARG A 499 10.56 4.69 32.94
N THR A 500 10.54 3.56 33.62
CA THR A 500 11.03 3.51 34.99
C THR A 500 12.50 3.95 34.89
N PRO A 501 12.92 5.08 35.47
CA PRO A 501 14.33 5.27 35.73
C PRO A 501 14.70 4.15 36.68
N THR A 502 15.63 3.28 36.30
CA THR A 502 16.37 2.48 37.27
C THR A 502 17.10 3.47 38.17
N ALA A 503 16.43 3.91 39.23
CA ALA A 503 17.06 4.40 40.43
C ALA A 503 17.71 3.17 41.09
N ALA A 504 18.85 2.75 40.55
CA ALA A 504 19.77 1.91 41.29
C ALA A 504 20.39 2.82 42.34
N THR A 505 19.85 2.71 43.54
CA THR A 505 20.53 2.90 44.81
C THR A 505 22.02 2.60 44.70
N ALA A 506 22.82 3.65 44.63
CA ALA A 506 24.23 3.64 45.00
C ALA A 506 24.38 4.66 46.14
N ALA A 507 23.86 4.28 47.30
CA ALA A 507 24.21 4.85 48.58
C ALA A 507 24.27 3.66 49.55
N GLU A 508 25.38 3.58 50.29
CA GLU A 508 25.64 2.69 51.42
C GLU A 508 25.98 1.23 51.10
N HIS A 509 27.25 0.97 50.77
CA HIS A 509 28.21 0.34 51.71
C HIS A 509 29.63 0.31 51.11
#